data_AF-A0A963MUH2-F1
#
_entry.id   AF-A0A963MUH2-F1
#
_cell.length_a   1.000
_cell.length_b   1.000
_cell.length_c   1.000
_cell.angle_alpha   90.00
_cell.angle_beta   90.00
_cell.angle_gamma   90.00
#
_symmetry.space_group_name_H-M   'P 1'
#
loop_
_entity.id
_entity.type
_entity.pdbx_description
1 polymer ?
#
loop_
_entity_poly.entity_id
_entity_poly.type
_entity_poly.pdbx_seq_one_letter_code
_entity_poly.pdbx_strand_id
1 'polypeptide(L)'
;MRIVTFFMMLVLLAGTGVAVGAPTGLSAADQAAAFKAAGFTLRGGQWRSDCDDPGTPSYSPGNIDQVLDLNGDGRPEAVITEGGTYCYGMTGSGFWIVSQQAGGGWQKITASVGLPGFLDSKGVGGWPDIEIGGPGFCFPVQRWNGKAYALHRHEYEGKRCKMRR
;
A
#
# COMPACT_ATOMS: atom_id res chain seq x y z
N MET A 1 21.47 75.80 2.95
CA MET A 1 21.34 74.73 3.97
C MET A 1 20.04 73.97 3.73
N ARG A 2 20.08 72.84 3.01
CA ARG A 2 19.08 71.76 3.06
C ARG A 2 19.78 70.45 2.72
N ILE A 3 19.86 69.59 3.73
CA ILE A 3 20.51 68.29 3.75
C ILE A 3 19.59 67.30 3.03
N VAL A 4 20.09 66.58 2.03
CA VAL A 4 19.39 65.45 1.41
C VAL A 4 19.98 64.18 1.99
N THR A 5 19.21 63.53 2.85
CA THR A 5 19.55 62.28 3.53
C THR A 5 19.46 61.11 2.55
N PHE A 6 20.57 60.42 2.30
CA PHE A 6 20.62 59.20 1.52
C PHE A 6 20.11 58.03 2.38
N PHE A 7 18.96 57.45 2.03
CA PHE A 7 18.46 56.22 2.64
C PHE A 7 19.12 55.03 1.93
N MET A 8 20.07 54.38 2.61
CA MET A 8 20.70 53.13 2.17
C MET A 8 19.77 51.96 2.49
N MET A 9 19.15 51.39 1.46
CA MET A 9 18.23 50.25 1.58
C MET A 9 19.04 48.95 1.55
N LEU A 10 19.10 48.26 2.70
CA LEU A 10 19.71 46.94 2.85
C LEU A 10 18.75 45.88 2.27
N VAL A 11 19.09 45.30 1.12
CA VAL A 11 18.33 44.21 0.50
C VAL A 11 18.78 42.88 1.12
N LEU A 12 17.95 42.29 1.98
CA LEU A 12 18.10 40.90 2.39
C LEU A 12 17.67 39.98 1.24
N LEU A 13 18.61 39.23 0.66
CA LEU A 13 18.29 38.11 -0.22
C LEU A 13 17.74 36.96 0.64
N ALA A 14 16.42 36.75 0.58
CA ALA A 14 15.78 35.55 1.09
C ALA A 14 16.22 34.35 0.24
N GLY A 15 16.88 33.37 0.87
CA GLY A 15 17.25 32.12 0.22
C GLY A 15 15.99 31.36 -0.20
N THR A 16 15.86 31.08 -1.49
CA THR A 16 14.85 30.19 -2.03
C THR A 16 15.21 28.75 -1.64
N GLY A 17 14.61 28.25 -0.56
CA GLY A 17 14.59 26.82 -0.29
C GLY A 17 13.81 26.11 -1.38
N VAL A 18 14.50 25.31 -2.20
CA VAL A 18 13.85 24.39 -3.13
C VAL A 18 13.24 23.28 -2.27
N ALA A 19 11.92 23.29 -2.10
CA ALA A 19 11.20 22.13 -1.57
C ALA A 19 11.32 21.03 -2.63
N VAL A 20 12.27 20.11 -2.45
CA VAL A 20 12.32 18.88 -3.22
C VAL A 20 11.09 18.07 -2.81
N GLY A 21 10.06 18.09 -3.65
CA GLY A 21 8.94 17.16 -3.51
C GLY A 21 9.51 15.73 -3.48
N ALA A 22 9.15 14.96 -2.44
CA ALA A 22 9.54 13.57 -2.35
C ALA A 22 9.17 12.85 -3.66
N PRO A 23 10.02 11.95 -4.18
CA PRO A 23 9.67 11.17 -5.36
C PRO A 23 8.33 10.49 -5.10
N THR A 24 7.36 10.74 -5.97
CA THR A 24 6.05 10.07 -6.00
C THR A 24 6.26 8.64 -6.49
N GLY A 25 6.85 7.80 -5.62
CA GLY A 25 7.19 6.41 -5.89
C GLY A 25 8.36 5.94 -5.02
N LEU A 26 8.30 4.69 -4.59
CA LEU A 26 9.41 4.03 -3.89
C LEU A 26 10.67 3.98 -4.77
N SER A 27 11.85 4.08 -4.15
CA SER A 27 13.11 3.83 -4.84
C SER A 27 13.16 2.39 -5.38
N ALA A 28 13.97 2.10 -6.40
CA ALA A 28 14.11 0.73 -6.91
C ALA A 28 14.57 -0.26 -5.82
N ALA A 29 15.39 0.20 -4.86
CA ALA A 29 15.81 -0.59 -3.72
C ALA A 29 14.64 -0.88 -2.76
N ASP A 30 13.80 0.11 -2.48
CA ASP A 30 12.62 -0.05 -1.64
C ASP A 30 11.55 -0.92 -2.30
N GLN A 31 11.33 -0.77 -3.61
CA GLN A 31 10.43 -1.65 -4.35
C GLN A 31 10.89 -3.11 -4.24
N ALA A 32 12.18 -3.37 -4.47
CA ALA A 32 12.73 -4.71 -4.33
C ALA A 32 12.65 -5.24 -2.89
N ALA A 33 12.85 -4.38 -1.89
CA ALA A 33 12.72 -4.75 -0.48
C ALA A 33 11.25 -5.06 -0.10
N ALA A 34 10.30 -4.26 -0.59
CA ALA A 34 8.87 -4.47 -0.42
C ALA A 34 8.42 -5.81 -1.02
N PHE A 35 8.81 -6.12 -2.26
CA PHE A 35 8.54 -7.42 -2.88
C PHE A 35 9.13 -8.59 -2.07
N LYS A 36 10.40 -8.49 -1.65
CA LYS A 36 11.03 -9.52 -0.83
C LYS A 36 10.32 -9.71 0.52
N ALA A 37 9.91 -8.62 1.16
CA ALA A 37 9.12 -8.68 2.40
C ALA A 37 7.76 -9.35 2.18
N ALA A 38 7.13 -9.11 1.02
CA ALA A 38 5.90 -9.80 0.61
C ALA A 38 6.12 -11.30 0.30
N GLY A 39 7.37 -11.76 0.18
CA GLY A 39 7.73 -13.14 -0.15
C GLY A 39 7.95 -13.40 -1.64
N PHE A 40 8.00 -12.34 -2.46
CA PHE A 40 8.20 -12.46 -3.90
C PHE A 40 9.67 -12.71 -4.24
N THR A 41 9.88 -13.41 -5.35
CA THR A 41 11.19 -13.68 -5.94
C THR A 41 11.25 -13.13 -7.36
N LEU A 42 12.39 -12.57 -7.74
CA LEU A 42 12.60 -12.06 -9.10
C LEU A 42 12.95 -13.25 -10.02
N ARG A 43 12.06 -13.61 -10.94
CA ARG A 43 12.22 -14.71 -11.90
C ARG A 43 12.02 -14.18 -13.32
N GLY A 44 13.05 -14.24 -14.15
CA GLY A 44 12.97 -13.76 -15.55
C GLY A 44 12.61 -12.27 -15.67
N GLY A 45 13.03 -11.44 -14.72
CA GLY A 45 12.70 -10.00 -14.68
C GLY A 45 11.31 -9.67 -14.13
N GLN A 46 10.54 -10.67 -13.70
CA GLN A 46 9.22 -10.51 -13.10
C GLN A 46 9.27 -10.87 -11.62
N TRP A 47 8.67 -10.05 -10.76
CA TRP A 47 8.41 -10.45 -9.38
C TRP A 47 7.30 -11.49 -9.37
N ARG A 48 7.53 -12.63 -8.73
CA ARG A 48 6.55 -13.72 -8.64
C ARG A 48 6.40 -14.20 -7.20
N SER A 49 5.16 -14.50 -6.82
CA SER A 49 4.87 -15.17 -5.55
C SER A 49 5.26 -16.65 -5.60
N ASP A 50 4.86 -17.41 -4.58
CA ASP A 50 4.97 -18.87 -4.51
C ASP A 50 3.82 -19.62 -5.21
N CYS A 51 2.91 -18.91 -5.90
CA CYS A 51 1.86 -19.57 -6.70
C CYS A 51 2.42 -20.53 -7.78
N ASP A 52 3.65 -20.29 -8.27
CA ASP A 52 4.32 -21.12 -9.29
C ASP A 52 3.48 -21.35 -10.57
N ASP A 53 2.75 -20.32 -11.04
CA ASP A 53 2.00 -20.37 -12.31
C ASP A 53 2.94 -20.75 -13.48
N PRO A 54 2.58 -21.77 -14.29
CA PRO A 54 3.42 -22.30 -15.37
C PRO A 54 3.49 -21.41 -16.63
N GLY A 55 2.96 -20.18 -16.59
CA GLY A 55 2.86 -19.28 -17.73
C GLY A 55 1.49 -19.31 -18.40
N THR A 56 0.41 -19.42 -17.61
CA THR A 56 -0.96 -19.37 -18.14
C THR A 56 -1.24 -18.01 -18.79
N PRO A 57 -2.11 -17.95 -19.81
CA PRO A 57 -2.43 -16.68 -20.48
C PRO A 57 -3.05 -15.61 -19.56
N SER A 58 -3.62 -16.02 -18.43
CA SER A 58 -4.24 -15.10 -17.46
C SER A 58 -3.24 -14.50 -16.46
N TYR A 59 -2.01 -15.01 -16.44
CA TYR A 59 -1.03 -14.64 -15.42
C TYR A 59 -0.61 -13.18 -15.54
N SER A 60 -0.64 -12.48 -14.42
CA SER A 60 -0.10 -11.14 -14.26
C SER A 60 0.94 -11.17 -13.14
N PRO A 61 2.20 -10.79 -13.39
CA PRO A 61 3.24 -10.84 -12.36
C PRO A 61 3.00 -9.83 -11.24
N GLY A 62 3.78 -9.95 -10.18
CA GLY A 62 3.82 -9.05 -9.04
C GLY A 62 3.96 -7.59 -9.46
N ASN A 63 3.02 -6.74 -9.05
CA ASN A 63 3.02 -5.31 -9.26
C ASN A 63 2.81 -4.55 -7.93
N ILE A 64 3.44 -3.39 -7.76
CA ILE A 64 3.09 -2.47 -6.68
C ILE A 64 2.00 -1.54 -7.22
N ASP A 65 0.76 -1.76 -6.81
CA ASP A 65 -0.41 -1.01 -7.28
C ASP A 65 -0.53 0.35 -6.59
N GLN A 66 -0.19 0.41 -5.30
CA GLN A 66 -0.31 1.63 -4.50
C GLN A 66 0.86 1.76 -3.51
N VAL A 67 1.26 3.02 -3.27
CA VAL A 67 2.21 3.40 -2.22
C VAL A 67 1.57 4.54 -1.43
N LEU A 68 1.24 4.28 -0.17
CA LEU A 68 0.48 5.20 0.68
C LEU A 68 0.73 4.89 2.16
N ASP A 69 0.61 5.90 3.02
CA ASP A 69 0.62 5.72 4.47
C ASP A 69 -0.78 5.30 4.93
N LEU A 70 -0.98 4.00 5.14
CA LEU A 70 -2.28 3.44 5.51
C LEU A 70 -2.59 3.69 6.99
N ASN A 71 -1.59 3.59 7.87
CA ASN A 71 -1.80 3.64 9.31
C ASN A 71 -1.62 5.05 9.91
N GLY A 72 -1.06 5.99 9.16
CA GLY A 72 -0.83 7.39 9.55
C GLY A 72 0.44 7.61 10.38
N ASP A 73 1.43 6.70 10.33
CA ASP A 73 2.67 6.83 11.09
C ASP A 73 3.78 7.63 10.37
N GLY A 74 3.48 8.12 9.16
CA GLY A 74 4.38 8.90 8.32
C GLY A 74 5.34 8.05 7.47
N ARG A 75 5.23 6.71 7.50
CA ARG A 75 5.96 5.80 6.61
C ARG A 75 5.02 5.17 5.59
N PRO A 76 5.51 4.85 4.39
CA PRO A 76 4.69 4.26 3.35
C PRO A 76 4.46 2.75 3.58
N GLU A 77 3.26 2.32 3.23
CA GLU A 77 2.96 0.95 2.85
C GLU A 77 2.99 0.79 1.33
N ALA A 78 3.28 -0.42 0.87
CA ALA A 78 3.10 -0.84 -0.51
C ALA A 78 2.01 -1.92 -0.59
N VAL A 79 1.06 -1.71 -1.49
CA VAL A 79 0.05 -2.70 -1.86
C VAL A 79 0.56 -3.42 -3.10
N ILE A 80 0.94 -4.68 -2.94
CA ILE A 80 1.44 -5.54 -4.00
C ILE A 80 0.31 -6.46 -4.45
N THR A 81 0.15 -6.67 -5.75
CA THR A 81 -0.79 -7.62 -6.32
C THR A 81 -0.10 -8.60 -7.26
N GLU A 82 -0.69 -9.78 -7.40
CA GLU A 82 -0.39 -10.73 -8.46
C GLU A 82 -1.72 -11.24 -9.01
N GLY A 83 -1.75 -11.60 -10.29
CA GLY A 83 -2.97 -12.01 -10.98
C GLY A 83 -2.84 -13.34 -11.72
N GLY A 84 -3.99 -13.95 -11.99
CA GLY A 84 -4.09 -15.21 -12.72
C GLY A 84 -5.12 -16.14 -12.10
N THR A 85 -5.94 -16.76 -12.94
CA THR A 85 -6.99 -17.68 -12.46
C THR A 85 -6.41 -19.00 -11.97
N TYR A 86 -5.20 -19.36 -12.39
CA TYR A 86 -4.47 -20.50 -11.84
C TYR A 86 -4.19 -20.33 -10.35
N CYS A 87 -3.69 -19.16 -9.95
CA CYS A 87 -3.32 -18.83 -8.58
C CYS A 87 -4.52 -18.49 -7.70
N TYR A 88 -5.45 -17.71 -8.25
CA TYR A 88 -6.44 -16.96 -7.48
C TYR A 88 -7.88 -17.33 -7.83
N GLY A 89 -8.07 -18.40 -8.62
CA GLY A 89 -9.37 -18.87 -9.06
C GLY A 89 -10.17 -17.78 -9.79
N MET A 90 -11.49 -17.79 -9.61
CA MET A 90 -12.38 -16.80 -10.24
C MET A 90 -12.21 -15.38 -9.70
N THR A 91 -11.56 -15.21 -8.55
CA THR A 91 -11.19 -13.89 -8.05
C THR A 91 -10.10 -13.25 -8.90
N GLY A 92 -9.23 -14.06 -9.48
CA GLY A 92 -8.24 -13.62 -10.47
C GLY A 92 -7.07 -12.81 -9.92
N SER A 93 -7.06 -12.44 -8.64
CA SER A 93 -5.96 -11.71 -8.00
C SER A 93 -5.80 -12.05 -6.51
N GLY A 94 -4.56 -11.93 -6.05
CA GLY A 94 -4.21 -11.84 -4.63
C GLY A 94 -3.44 -10.54 -4.36
N PHE A 95 -3.45 -10.12 -3.10
CA PHE A 95 -2.76 -8.93 -2.63
C PHE A 95 -1.91 -9.20 -1.39
N TRP A 96 -0.89 -8.35 -1.20
CA TRP A 96 -0.02 -8.27 -0.04
C TRP A 96 0.12 -6.81 0.36
N ILE A 97 0.11 -6.56 1.67
CA ILE A 97 0.43 -5.26 2.23
C ILE A 97 1.72 -5.40 3.02
N VAL A 98 2.71 -4.59 2.65
CA VAL A 98 3.97 -4.47 3.37
C VAL A 98 4.16 -3.04 3.85
N SER A 99 4.75 -2.87 5.02
CA SER A 99 4.95 -1.58 5.67
C SER A 99 6.43 -1.30 5.85
N GLN A 100 6.86 -0.09 5.53
CA GLN A 100 8.20 0.37 5.86
C GLN A 100 8.28 0.62 7.36
N GLN A 101 9.29 0.03 7.99
CA GLN A 101 9.55 0.12 9.42
C GLN A 101 10.44 1.33 9.73
N ALA A 102 10.47 1.77 11.00
CA ALA A 102 11.27 2.92 11.42
C ALA A 102 12.77 2.81 11.10
N GLY A 103 13.31 1.59 11.02
CA GLY A 103 14.70 1.33 10.62
C GLY A 103 14.94 1.27 9.11
N GLY A 104 13.93 1.57 8.27
CA GLY A 104 14.00 1.49 6.80
C GLY A 104 13.77 0.09 6.21
N GLY A 105 13.71 -0.95 7.05
CA GLY A 105 13.34 -2.30 6.62
C GLY A 105 11.86 -2.41 6.25
N TRP A 106 11.48 -3.48 5.55
CA TRP A 106 10.09 -3.73 5.13
C TRP A 106 9.56 -5.00 5.78
N GLN A 107 8.30 -4.97 6.22
CA GLN A 107 7.64 -6.11 6.86
C GLN A 107 6.27 -6.38 6.25
N LYS A 108 5.92 -7.66 6.05
CA LYS A 108 4.57 -8.09 5.66
C LYS A 108 3.59 -7.89 6.80
N ILE A 109 2.49 -7.20 6.49
CA ILE A 109 1.39 -6.93 7.41
C ILE A 109 0.26 -7.94 7.21
N THR A 110 -0.15 -8.14 5.95
CA THR A 110 -1.17 -9.12 5.59
C THR A 110 -1.07 -9.53 4.13
N ALA A 111 -1.72 -10.63 3.77
CA ALA A 111 -1.92 -11.08 2.41
C ALA A 111 -3.23 -11.86 2.30
N SER A 112 -3.90 -11.77 1.16
CA SER A 112 -5.10 -12.56 0.89
C SER A 112 -5.39 -12.69 -0.60
N VAL A 113 -6.24 -13.65 -0.96
CA VAL A 113 -6.87 -13.70 -2.29
C VAL A 113 -8.03 -12.70 -2.29
N GLY A 114 -8.08 -11.83 -3.29
CA GLY A 114 -9.07 -10.75 -3.33
C GLY A 114 -8.51 -9.41 -3.76
N LEU A 115 -9.39 -8.41 -3.69
CA LEU A 115 -9.09 -7.01 -3.95
C LEU A 115 -9.25 -6.23 -2.63
N PRO A 116 -8.20 -5.57 -2.12
CA PRO A 116 -8.29 -4.84 -0.87
C PRO A 116 -9.03 -3.51 -1.06
N GLY A 117 -10.11 -3.30 -0.32
CA GLY A 117 -10.76 -2.01 -0.12
C GLY A 117 -10.43 -1.45 1.26
N PHE A 118 -9.77 -0.30 1.32
CA PHE A 118 -9.44 0.38 2.58
C PHE A 118 -10.61 1.26 3.04
N LEU A 119 -11.08 1.02 4.25
CA LEU A 119 -12.23 1.73 4.82
C LEU A 119 -11.79 2.81 5.81
N ASP A 120 -12.66 3.81 6.01
CA ASP A 120 -12.40 4.89 6.99
C ASP A 120 -12.37 4.40 8.44
N SER A 121 -13.07 3.29 8.74
CA SER A 121 -13.04 2.65 10.05
C SER A 121 -11.67 2.03 10.31
N LYS A 122 -11.14 2.19 11.54
CA LYS A 122 -9.77 1.76 11.89
C LYS A 122 -9.73 0.75 13.03
N GLY A 123 -8.69 -0.07 13.02
CA GLY A 123 -8.26 -0.92 14.11
C GLY A 123 -7.19 -0.26 14.99
N VAL A 124 -6.43 -1.09 15.70
CA VAL A 124 -5.35 -0.63 16.59
C VAL A 124 -4.26 0.09 15.78
N GLY A 125 -3.70 1.17 16.31
CA GLY A 125 -2.56 1.85 15.69
C GLY A 125 -2.87 2.54 14.35
N GLY A 126 -4.14 2.86 14.08
CA GLY A 126 -4.53 3.65 12.91
C GLY A 126 -4.72 2.86 11.62
N TRP A 127 -4.47 1.55 11.63
CA TRP A 127 -4.67 0.65 10.50
C TRP A 127 -6.14 0.62 10.03
N PRO A 128 -6.43 0.85 8.75
CA PRO A 128 -7.79 0.79 8.22
C PRO A 128 -8.33 -0.63 8.29
N ASP A 129 -9.63 -0.77 8.49
CA ASP A 129 -10.32 -2.02 8.18
C ASP A 129 -10.19 -2.29 6.67
N ILE A 130 -10.02 -3.55 6.30
CA ILE A 130 -9.88 -3.99 4.91
C ILE A 130 -11.12 -4.82 4.52
N GLU A 131 -11.94 -4.32 3.61
CA GLU A 131 -12.91 -5.14 2.88
C GLU A 131 -12.16 -5.94 1.81
N ILE A 132 -12.33 -7.26 1.77
CA ILE A 132 -11.67 -8.11 0.76
C ILE A 132 -12.70 -8.51 -0.29
N GLY A 133 -12.67 -7.78 -1.41
CA GLY A 133 -13.56 -7.99 -2.54
C GLY A 133 -13.20 -9.22 -3.39
N GLY A 134 -14.17 -9.62 -4.20
CA GLY A 134 -14.08 -10.72 -5.17
C GLY A 134 -15.42 -10.93 -5.87
N PRO A 135 -15.63 -12.04 -6.58
CA PRO A 135 -16.92 -12.37 -7.16
C PRO A 135 -18.00 -12.50 -6.08
N GLY A 136 -19.17 -11.90 -6.32
CA GLY A 136 -20.36 -12.04 -5.46
C GLY A 136 -20.64 -10.82 -4.59
N PHE A 137 -21.12 -11.10 -3.37
CA PHE A 137 -21.64 -10.11 -2.43
C PHE A 137 -21.27 -10.53 -1.01
N CYS A 138 -21.35 -9.59 -0.05
CA CYS A 138 -21.11 -9.86 1.37
C CYS A 138 -19.67 -10.27 1.70
N PHE A 139 -18.75 -9.33 1.48
CA PHE A 139 -17.32 -9.52 1.61
C PHE A 139 -16.86 -9.47 3.07
N PRO A 140 -15.81 -10.22 3.44
CA PRO A 140 -15.24 -10.13 4.78
C PRO A 140 -14.51 -8.80 4.93
N VAL A 141 -14.76 -8.15 6.07
CA VAL A 141 -14.00 -7.00 6.54
C VAL A 141 -13.07 -7.49 7.65
N GLN A 142 -11.78 -7.31 7.46
CA GLN A 142 -10.77 -7.63 8.46
C GLN A 142 -10.33 -6.37 9.19
N ARG A 143 -10.13 -6.48 10.51
CA ARG A 143 -9.63 -5.42 11.37
C ARG A 143 -8.28 -5.80 11.97
N TRP A 144 -7.34 -4.87 11.97
CA TRP A 144 -6.09 -5.03 12.69
C TRP A 144 -6.30 -5.01 14.21
N ASN A 145 -5.88 -6.08 14.89
CA ASN A 145 -6.03 -6.23 16.34
C ASN A 145 -4.77 -5.84 17.15
N GLY A 146 -3.75 -5.26 16.51
CA GLY A 146 -2.44 -4.99 17.12
C GLY A 146 -1.37 -6.02 16.75
N LYS A 147 -1.77 -7.17 16.19
CA LYS A 147 -0.87 -8.27 15.81
C LYS A 147 -1.14 -8.83 14.42
N ALA A 148 -2.40 -8.93 14.04
CA ALA A 148 -2.84 -9.46 12.74
C ALA A 148 -4.17 -8.84 12.34
N TYR A 149 -4.46 -8.88 11.03
CA TYR A 149 -5.81 -8.68 10.53
C TYR A 149 -6.65 -9.92 10.86
N ALA A 150 -7.80 -9.71 11.50
CA ALA A 150 -8.75 -10.76 11.84
C ALA A 150 -10.14 -10.38 11.34
N LEU A 151 -10.95 -11.38 11.01
CA LEU A 151 -12.33 -11.17 10.60
C LEU A 151 -13.09 -10.36 11.66
N HIS A 152 -13.67 -9.24 11.24
CA HIS A 152 -14.41 -8.34 12.11
C HIS A 152 -15.91 -8.35 11.81
N ARG A 153 -16.28 -8.28 10.53
CA ARG A 153 -17.66 -8.37 10.04
C ARG A 153 -17.68 -8.83 8.59
N HIS A 154 -18.88 -9.00 8.04
CA HIS A 154 -19.07 -9.02 6.59
C HIS A 154 -19.92 -7.81 6.20
N GLU A 155 -19.64 -7.24 5.03
CA GLU A 155 -20.42 -6.14 4.48
C GLU A 155 -20.46 -6.14 2.95
N TYR A 156 -21.37 -5.35 2.40
CA TYR A 156 -21.44 -5.05 0.97
C TYR A 156 -21.98 -3.63 0.83
N GLU A 157 -21.28 -2.78 0.06
CA GLU A 157 -21.63 -1.36 -0.10
C GLU A 157 -21.81 -0.63 1.25
N GLY A 158 -20.90 -0.91 2.20
CA GLY A 158 -20.93 -0.34 3.55
C GLY A 158 -22.06 -0.83 4.46
N LYS A 159 -22.86 -1.82 4.01
CA LYS A 159 -23.95 -2.41 4.80
C LYS A 159 -23.57 -3.79 5.30
N ARG A 160 -23.73 -4.00 6.61
CA ARG A 160 -23.54 -5.32 7.24
C ARG A 160 -24.42 -6.38 6.59
N CYS A 161 -23.85 -7.55 6.40
CA CYS A 161 -24.52 -8.71 5.83
C CYS A 161 -24.10 -9.99 6.57
N LYS A 162 -24.76 -11.11 6.27
CA LYS A 162 -24.43 -12.42 6.79
C LYS A 162 -24.26 -13.39 5.63
N MET A 163 -23.15 -14.11 5.61
CA MET A 163 -22.98 -15.22 4.69
C MET A 163 -24.03 -16.28 5.02
N ARG A 164 -24.91 -16.58 4.06
CA ARG A 164 -25.82 -17.73 4.19
C ARG A 164 -24.96 -18.97 3.98
N ARG A 165 -24.88 -19.81 5.02
CA ARG A 165 -24.28 -21.15 4.91
C ARG A 165 -25.21 -22.05 4.11
#